data_AF-A0A954NG19-F1
#
_entry.id   AF-A0A954NG19-F1
#
_cell.length_a   1.000
_cell.length_b   1.000
_cell.length_c   1.000
_cell.angle_alpha   90.00
_cell.angle_beta   90.00
_cell.angle_gamma   90.00
#
_symmetry.space_group_name_H-M   'P 1'
#
loop_
_entity.id
_entity.type
_entity.pdbx_description
1 polymer ?
#
loop_
_entity_poly.entity_id
_entity_poly.type
_entity_poly.pdbx_seq_one_letter_code
_entity_poly.pdbx_strand_id
1 'polypeptide(L)' 'MLLWNMTWPQVDQLSRDTPVVIPIAAMEQHGPHLPISTDSILLGEIVRRAGEQLTRSALITPLQWLGNSAHHIDFP' A
#
# COMPACT_ATOMS: atom_id res chain seq x y z
N MET A 1 -3.19 11.63 -5.42
CA MET A 1 -1.85 11.76 -6.00
C MET A 1 -1.08 10.52 -5.62
N LEU A 2 -0.19 10.00 -6.49
CA LEU A 2 0.62 8.82 -6.18
C LEU A 2 2.03 9.28 -5.85
N LEU A 3 2.50 9.02 -4.62
CA LEU A 3 3.76 9.57 -4.12
C LEU A 3 4.97 9.15 -4.97
N TRP A 4 5.00 7.91 -5.47
CA TRP A 4 6.09 7.39 -6.30
C TRP A 4 6.17 7.98 -7.72
N ASN A 5 5.15 8.74 -8.13
CA ASN A 5 5.16 9.47 -9.40
C ASN A 5 5.46 10.97 -9.21
N MET A 6 5.73 11.40 -7.97
CA MET A 6 5.99 12.81 -7.64
C MET A 6 7.48 13.06 -7.45
N THR A 7 7.92 14.25 -7.85
CA THR A 7 9.23 14.80 -7.52
C THR A 7 9.17 15.51 -6.17
N TRP A 8 10.32 15.66 -5.49
CA TRP A 8 10.36 16.30 -4.17
C TRP A 8 9.77 17.74 -4.15
N PRO A 9 9.91 18.60 -5.20
CA PRO A 9 9.27 19.91 -5.19
C PRO A 9 7.74 19.82 -5.29
N GLN A 10 7.20 18.82 -6.01
CA GLN A 10 5.76 18.59 -6.06
C GLN A 10 5.22 18.14 -4.70
N VAL A 11 6.00 17.38 -3.94
CA VAL A 11 5.66 17.00 -2.56
C VAL A 11 5.70 18.22 -1.63
N ASP A 12 6.72 19.08 -1.77
CA ASP A 12 6.85 20.32 -0.97
C ASP A 12 5.69 21.31 -1.20
N GLN A 13 5.09 21.29 -2.39
CA GLN A 13 3.94 22.11 -2.74
C GLN A 13 2.59 21.57 -2.21
N LEU A 14 2.54 20.36 -1.65
CA LEU A 14 1.31 19.82 -1.10
C LEU A 14 0.86 20.61 0.13
N SER A 15 -0.45 20.79 0.27
CA SER A 15 -1.02 21.30 1.52
C SER A 15 -0.68 20.35 2.66
N ARG A 16 -0.34 20.91 3.84
CA ARG A 16 -0.14 20.11 5.06
C ARG A 16 -1.41 19.41 5.54
N ASP A 17 -2.57 19.86 5.07
CA ASP A 17 -3.87 19.25 5.36
C ASP A 17 -4.23 18.12 4.37
N THR A 18 -3.35 17.79 3.42
CA THR A 18 -3.59 16.72 2.44
C THR A 18 -3.76 15.37 3.16
N PRO A 19 -4.91 14.69 3.04
CA PRO A 19 -5.07 13.35 3.59
C PRO A 19 -4.07 12.38 2.96
N VAL A 20 -3.49 11.50 3.79
CA VAL A 20 -2.52 10.48 3.33
C VAL A 20 -3.08 9.09 3.57
N VAL A 21 -3.08 8.26 2.53
CA VAL A 21 -3.40 6.85 2.58
C VAL A 21 -2.10 6.05 2.52
N ILE A 22 -1.85 5.25 3.54
CA ILE A 22 -0.67 4.39 3.65
C ILE A 22 -1.13 2.93 3.49
N PRO A 23 -0.96 2.33 2.30
CA PRO A 23 -1.28 0.92 2.10
C PRO A 23 -0.22 0.05 2.77
N ILE A 24 -0.65 -0.74 3.76
CA ILE A 24 0.19 -1.70 4.50
C ILE A 24 -0.42 -3.09 4.32
N ALA A 25 0.41 -4.02 3.90
CA ALA A 25 0.12 -5.44 3.71
C ALA A 25 1.13 -6.27 4.52
N ALA A 26 1.11 -7.59 4.36
CA ALA A 26 2.11 -8.50 4.92
C ALA A 26 2.67 -9.48 3.88
N MET A 27 3.74 -10.16 4.28
CA MET A 27 4.32 -11.30 3.57
C MET A 27 4.22 -12.50 4.51
N GLU A 28 3.23 -13.36 4.26
CA GLU A 28 2.83 -14.38 5.21
C GLU A 28 2.19 -15.59 4.54
N GLN A 29 2.18 -16.72 5.25
CA GLN A 29 1.56 -17.97 4.79
C GLN A 29 0.05 -17.82 4.57
N HIS A 30 -0.45 -18.28 3.41
CA HIS A 30 -1.88 -18.28 3.05
C HIS A 30 -2.43 -19.68 2.69
N GLY A 31 -1.91 -20.72 3.34
CA GLY A 31 -2.27 -22.11 3.09
C GLY A 31 -1.57 -22.71 1.86
N PRO A 32 -1.83 -23.99 1.53
CA PRO A 32 -1.13 -24.68 0.44
C PRO A 32 -1.44 -24.19 -0.99
N HIS A 33 -2.34 -23.23 -1.16
CA HIS A 33 -2.99 -22.92 -2.44
C HIS A 33 -2.90 -21.44 -2.84
N LEU A 34 -2.37 -20.58 -1.99
CA LEU A 34 -2.22 -19.15 -2.26
C LEU A 34 -0.77 -18.69 -2.11
N PRO A 35 -0.33 -17.65 -2.84
CA PRO A 35 1.00 -17.08 -2.69
C PRO A 35 1.21 -16.39 -1.34
N ILE A 36 2.45 -16.35 -0.84
CA ILE A 36 2.83 -15.62 0.38
C ILE A 36 2.66 -14.09 0.29
N SER A 37 2.41 -13.58 -0.92
CA SER A 37 2.21 -12.16 -1.22
C SER A 37 0.74 -11.77 -1.38
N THR A 38 -0.19 -12.64 -0.99
CA THR A 38 -1.64 -12.47 -1.19
C THR A 38 -2.12 -11.09 -0.72
N ASP A 39 -1.72 -10.65 0.47
CA ASP A 39 -2.09 -9.33 0.99
C ASP A 39 -1.68 -8.18 0.07
N SER A 40 -0.45 -8.24 -0.44
CA SER A 40 0.10 -7.22 -1.34
C SER A 40 -0.62 -7.23 -2.70
N ILE A 41 -0.98 -8.42 -3.21
CA ILE A 41 -1.73 -8.57 -4.45
C ILE A 41 -3.12 -7.95 -4.31
N LEU A 42 -3.84 -8.30 -3.24
CA LEU A 42 -5.21 -7.82 -3.01
C LEU A 42 -5.23 -6.31 -2.74
N LEU A 43 -4.38 -5.83 -1.83
CA LEU A 43 -4.31 -4.41 -1.50
C LEU A 43 -3.82 -3.57 -2.68
N GLY A 44 -2.84 -4.07 -3.45
CA GLY A 44 -2.38 -3.42 -4.67
C GLY A 44 -3.50 -3.24 -5.69
N GLU A 45 -4.36 -4.24 -5.86
CA GLU A 45 -5.51 -4.14 -6.76
C GLU A 45 -6.59 -3.17 -6.24
N ILE A 46 -6.84 -3.14 -4.94
CA ILE A 46 -7.73 -2.14 -4.31
C ILE A 46 -7.19 -0.74 -4.57
N VAL A 47 -5.91 -0.50 -4.30
CA VAL A 47 -5.26 0.80 -4.54
C VAL A 47 -5.29 1.17 -6.03
N ARG A 48 -5.10 0.21 -6.94
CA ARG A 48 -5.16 0.46 -8.38
C ARG A 48 -6.55 0.91 -8.82
N ARG A 49 -7.61 0.22 -8.36
CA ARG A 49 -9.01 0.52 -8.75
C ARG A 49 -9.57 1.75 -8.03
N ALA A 50 -9.36 1.86 -6.73
CA ALA A 50 -9.85 2.98 -5.94
C ALA A 50 -8.98 4.23 -6.10
N GLY A 51 -7.71 4.06 -6.49
CA GLY A 51 -6.73 5.12 -6.67
C GLY A 51 -7.20 6.19 -7.64
N GLU A 52 -7.90 5.85 -8.72
CA GLU A 52 -8.44 6.84 -9.67
C GLU A 52 -9.38 7.87 -8.99
N GLN A 53 -10.14 7.43 -7.99
CA GLN A 53 -11.04 8.31 -7.23
C GLN A 53 -10.31 8.97 -6.06
N LEU A 54 -9.57 8.17 -5.28
CA LEU A 54 -8.86 8.63 -4.08
C LEU A 54 -7.76 9.64 -4.39
N THR A 55 -7.13 9.53 -5.57
CA THR A 55 -6.02 10.42 -5.92
C THR A 55 -6.44 11.88 -6.14
N ARG A 56 -7.74 12.17 -6.24
CA ARG A 56 -8.27 13.53 -6.32
C ARG A 56 -8.30 14.26 -4.97
N SER A 57 -8.33 13.50 -3.86
CA SER A 57 -8.54 14.04 -2.52
C SER A 57 -7.50 13.56 -1.49
N ALA A 58 -6.62 12.63 -1.86
CA ALA A 58 -5.60 12.09 -0.96
C ALA A 58 -4.29 11.79 -1.69
N LEU A 59 -3.19 11.83 -0.95
CA LEU A 59 -1.88 11.29 -1.34
C LEU A 59 -1.84 9.80 -0.97
N ILE A 60 -1.44 8.95 -1.91
CA ILE A 60 -1.24 7.51 -1.67
C ILE A 60 0.26 7.23 -1.63
N THR A 61 0.75 6.62 -0.56
CA THR A 61 2.16 6.20 -0.44
C THR A 61 2.40 4.83 -1.05
N PRO A 62 3.65 4.46 -1.41
CA PRO A 62 3.95 3.13 -1.89
C PRO A 62 3.44 2.04 -0.94
N LEU A 63 2.98 0.93 -1.50
CA LEU A 63 2.56 -0.24 -0.73
C LEU A 63 3.72 -0.75 0.12
N GLN A 64 3.47 -0.88 1.43
CA GLN A 64 4.37 -1.53 2.36
C GLN A 64 4.01 -3.01 2.41
N TRP A 65 4.81 -3.84 1.74
CA TRP A 65 4.60 -5.29 1.71
C TRP A 65 5.04 -5.96 3.01
N LEU A 66 5.93 -5.30 3.76
CA LEU A 66 6.43 -5.77 5.04
C LEU A 66 5.55 -5.23 6.16
N GLY A 67 4.62 -6.06 6.61
CA GLY A 67 3.73 -5.80 7.75
C GLY A 67 4.09 -6.62 8.98
N ASN A 68 3.14 -6.71 9.91
CA ASN A 68 3.27 -7.52 11.11
C ASN A 68 2.53 -8.86 10.96
N SER A 69 3.29 -9.95 10.89
CA SER A 69 2.78 -11.31 10.74
C SER A 69 3.35 -12.24 11.82
N ALA A 70 3.54 -11.75 13.05
CA ALA A 70 4.17 -12.51 14.13
C ALA A 70 3.48 -13.86 14.47
N HIS A 71 2.22 -14.03 14.09
CA HIS A 71 1.46 -15.28 14.26
C HIS A 71 1.67 -16.29 13.13
N HIS A 72 2.40 -15.93 12.07
CA HIS A 72 2.77 -16.81 10.96
C HIS A 72 4.22 -17.34 11.08
N ILE A 73 4.93 -17.07 12.18
CA ILE A 73 6.36 -17.41 12.35
C ILE A 73 6.65 -18.92 12.39
N ASP A 74 5.63 -19.74 12.64
CA ASP A 74 5.76 -21.20 12.63
C ASP A 74 5.83 -21.78 11.21
N PHE A 75 5.61 -20.94 10.19
CA PHE A 75 5.75 -21.28 8.78
C PHE A 75 7.10 -20.78 8.24
N PRO A 76 7.71 -21.51 7.29
CA PRO A 76 9.02 -21.15 6.74
C PRO A 76 9.05 -19.80 6.03
#